data_AF-A0A484DMZ3-F1
#
_entry.id   AF-A0A484DMZ3-F1
#
_cell.length_a   1.000
_cell.length_b   1.000
_cell.length_c   1.000
_cell.angle_alpha   90.00
_cell.angle_beta   90.00
_cell.angle_gamma   90.00
#
_symmetry.space_group_name_H-M   'P 1'
#
loop_
_entity.id
_entity.type
_entity.pdbx_description
1 polymer ?
#
loop_
_entity_poly.entity_id
_entity_poly.type
_entity_poly.pdbx_seq_one_letter_code
_entity_poly.pdbx_strand_id
1 'polypeptide(L)'
;MLQEGQETEAVGAVEDADDGTFTTISLADDTVDGGSAALYTKQENELFIMNCDIDGDMENQVEMEEKTRLINQVLELQHTLEDLSARVDAVKEENLKLKSENQVLGQYIENLMSASSVFQTTDTKSKRK
;
A
#
# COMPACT_ATOMS: atom_id res chain seq x y z
N MET A 1 21.68 15.57 43.70
CA MET A 1 22.00 14.15 43.49
C MET A 1 20.77 13.37 43.88
N LEU A 2 19.95 13.04 42.89
CA LEU A 2 18.79 12.16 42.98
C LEU A 2 18.99 11.08 41.93
N GLN A 3 18.57 9.88 42.30
CA GLN A 3 19.13 8.59 41.94
C GLN A 3 18.53 8.02 40.65
N GLU A 4 19.30 7.10 40.07
CA GLU A 4 19.07 6.34 38.85
C GLU A 4 17.71 5.61 38.79
N GLY A 5 17.19 5.48 37.58
CA GLY A 5 16.05 4.63 37.22
C GLY A 5 15.97 4.50 35.71
N GLN A 6 16.76 3.60 35.14
CA GLN A 6 16.63 3.14 33.76
C GLN A 6 15.42 2.21 33.67
N GLU A 7 14.42 2.57 32.86
CA GLU A 7 13.37 1.64 32.42
C GLU A 7 13.49 1.43 30.90
N THR A 8 14.19 0.34 30.58
CA THR A 8 13.89 -0.70 29.58
C THR A 8 13.14 -0.32 28.29
N GLU A 9 13.86 -0.47 27.18
CA GLU A 9 13.33 -0.72 25.83
C GLU A 9 12.31 -1.87 25.83
N ALA A 10 11.13 -1.62 25.26
CA ALA A 10 10.22 -2.67 24.82
C ALA A 10 10.48 -2.93 23.32
N VAL A 11 11.32 -3.92 23.05
CA VAL A 11 11.47 -4.54 21.72
C VAL A 11 10.51 -5.72 21.63
N GLY A 12 9.72 -5.76 20.55
CA GLY A 12 9.24 -7.01 19.96
C GLY A 12 7.84 -7.47 20.36
N ALA A 13 6.88 -7.17 19.51
CA ALA A 13 5.78 -8.08 19.20
C ALA A 13 5.31 -7.78 17.77
N VAL A 14 5.91 -8.47 16.80
CA VAL A 14 5.34 -8.63 15.47
C VAL A 14 4.21 -9.65 15.66
N GLU A 15 2.97 -9.17 15.69
CA GLU A 15 1.79 -10.02 15.65
C GLU A 15 1.50 -10.35 14.18
N ASP A 16 2.20 -11.37 13.67
CA ASP A 16 1.76 -12.11 12.49
C ASP A 16 0.73 -13.16 12.94
N ALA A 17 -0.54 -12.81 12.80
CA ALA A 17 -1.70 -13.67 12.93
C ALA A 17 -2.72 -13.14 11.92
N ASP A 18 -3.39 -13.89 11.05
CA ASP A 18 -3.60 -15.32 10.95
C ASP A 18 -4.07 -15.59 9.51
N ASP A 19 -3.53 -16.69 8.99
CA ASP A 19 -3.97 -17.54 7.89
C ASP A 19 -5.27 -17.15 7.16
N GLY A 20 -5.12 -16.82 5.87
CA GLY A 20 -6.21 -16.64 4.92
C GLY A 20 -6.98 -17.93 4.71
N THR A 21 -7.93 -18.21 5.62
CA THR A 21 -8.85 -19.33 5.52
C THR A 21 -9.85 -19.02 4.40
N PHE A 22 -9.54 -19.45 3.18
CA PHE A 22 -10.53 -19.43 2.10
C PHE A 22 -11.62 -20.48 2.42
N THR A 23 -12.87 -20.06 2.44
CA THR A 23 -14.00 -20.96 2.63
C THR A 23 -14.15 -21.84 1.39
N THR A 24 -13.83 -23.14 1.51
CA THR A 24 -14.16 -24.15 0.49
C THR A 24 -15.66 -24.37 0.46
N ILE A 25 -16.36 -23.78 -0.50
CA ILE A 25 -17.77 -24.06 -0.77
C ILE A 25 -17.90 -25.50 -1.29
N SER A 26 -18.50 -26.38 -0.50
CA SER A 26 -18.80 -27.76 -0.93
C SER A 26 -20.06 -27.75 -1.79
N LEU A 27 -19.91 -28.12 -3.06
CA LEU A 27 -21.00 -28.30 -4.01
C LEU A 27 -21.64 -29.68 -3.74
N ALA A 28 -22.74 -29.70 -3.00
CA ALA A 28 -23.56 -30.91 -2.89
C ALA A 28 -24.46 -31.00 -4.13
N ASP A 29 -24.30 -32.08 -4.88
CA ASP A 29 -25.09 -32.46 -6.05
C ASP A 29 -26.44 -33.02 -5.58
N ASP A 30 -27.49 -32.18 -5.55
CA ASP A 30 -28.86 -32.63 -5.29
C ASP A 30 -29.48 -33.15 -6.60
N THR A 31 -29.19 -34.42 -6.90
CA THR A 31 -29.99 -35.21 -7.84
C THR A 31 -31.24 -35.71 -7.12
N VAL A 32 -32.35 -34.96 -7.22
CA VAL A 32 -33.68 -35.45 -6.85
C VAL A 32 -34.52 -35.70 -8.10
N ASP A 33 -34.66 -36.98 -8.38
CA ASP A 33 -35.66 -37.61 -9.23
C ASP A 33 -37.09 -37.32 -8.72
N GLY A 34 -38.04 -37.16 -9.63
CA GLY A 34 -39.46 -37.26 -9.27
C GLY A 34 -40.46 -36.48 -10.11
N GLY A 35 -40.97 -37.11 -11.17
CA GLY A 35 -42.42 -37.09 -11.45
C GLY A 35 -42.91 -36.26 -12.64
N SER A 36 -43.29 -36.95 -13.72
CA SER A 36 -44.08 -36.40 -14.82
C SER A 36 -45.56 -36.23 -14.42
N ALA A 37 -46.18 -35.07 -14.67
CA ALA A 37 -47.64 -34.96 -14.80
C ALA A 37 -48.06 -33.67 -15.52
N ALA A 38 -49.03 -33.85 -16.44
CA ALA A 38 -49.96 -32.86 -17.00
C ALA A 38 -49.50 -31.99 -18.19
N LEU A 39 -50.04 -32.39 -19.36
CA LEU A 39 -50.13 -31.64 -20.60
C LEU A 39 -51.10 -30.44 -20.48
N TYR A 40 -50.89 -29.45 -21.35
CA TYR A 40 -51.87 -28.51 -21.93
C TYR A 40 -51.94 -27.06 -21.37
N THR A 41 -51.03 -26.19 -21.84
CA THR A 41 -51.25 -24.75 -22.18
C THR A 41 -50.02 -24.20 -22.94
N LYS A 42 -49.63 -24.85 -24.05
CA LYS A 42 -48.46 -24.45 -24.84
C LYS A 42 -48.88 -23.68 -26.09
N GLN A 43 -48.87 -22.34 -26.05
CA GLN A 43 -48.36 -21.50 -27.16
C GLN A 43 -48.32 -19.99 -26.85
N GLU A 44 -49.18 -19.47 -25.97
CA GLU A 44 -49.33 -18.00 -25.81
C GLU A 44 -48.44 -17.40 -24.70
N ASN A 45 -48.03 -18.20 -23.71
CA ASN A 45 -47.17 -17.76 -22.61
C ASN A 45 -45.66 -17.80 -22.94
N GLU A 46 -45.22 -18.57 -23.93
CA GLU A 46 -43.78 -18.70 -24.22
C GLU A 46 -43.17 -17.48 -24.92
N LEU A 47 -43.99 -16.63 -25.56
CA LEU A 47 -43.52 -15.36 -26.13
C LEU A 47 -43.31 -14.27 -25.07
N PHE A 48 -44.01 -14.38 -23.93
CA PHE A 48 -43.89 -13.40 -22.84
C PHE A 48 -42.70 -13.71 -21.91
N ILE A 49 -42.37 -15.00 -21.74
CA ILE A 49 -41.25 -15.45 -20.90
C ILE A 49 -39.89 -15.15 -21.54
N MET A 50 -39.80 -14.98 -22.85
CA MET A 50 -38.53 -14.71 -23.54
C MET A 50 -38.12 -13.22 -23.50
N ASN A 51 -38.85 -12.35 -22.79
CA ASN A 51 -38.60 -10.91 -22.77
C ASN A 51 -38.36 -10.31 -21.37
N CYS A 52 -38.25 -11.13 -20.31
CA CYS A 52 -37.95 -10.67 -18.94
C CYS A 52 -36.55 -11.03 -18.45
N ASP A 53 -35.84 -11.96 -19.10
CA ASP A 53 -34.47 -12.33 -18.72
C ASP A 53 -33.41 -11.43 -19.37
N ILE A 54 -33.74 -10.78 -20.50
CA ILE A 54 -32.80 -9.91 -21.23
C ILE A 54 -32.51 -8.60 -20.47
N ASP A 55 -33.50 -8.04 -19.77
CA ASP A 55 -33.33 -6.77 -19.05
C ASP A 55 -32.44 -6.93 -17.81
N GLY A 56 -32.54 -8.05 -17.10
CA GLY A 56 -31.67 -8.38 -15.96
C GLY A 56 -30.25 -8.75 -16.37
N ASP A 57 -30.08 -9.47 -17.48
CA ASP A 57 -28.75 -9.79 -18.03
C ASP A 57 -28.04 -8.55 -18.60
N MET A 58 -28.78 -7.62 -19.22
CA MET A 58 -28.21 -6.36 -19.73
C MET A 58 -27.75 -5.44 -18.59
N GLU A 59 -28.53 -5.30 -17.52
CA GLU A 59 -28.16 -4.49 -16.35
C GLU A 59 -26.93 -5.08 -15.62
N ASN A 60 -26.90 -6.40 -15.41
CA ASN A 60 -25.76 -7.11 -14.85
C ASN A 60 -24.51 -7.02 -15.75
N GLN A 61 -24.67 -7.01 -17.08
CA GLN A 61 -23.57 -6.82 -18.02
C GLN A 61 -22.99 -5.39 -17.95
N VAL A 62 -23.84 -4.37 -17.84
CA VAL A 62 -23.40 -2.97 -17.64
C VAL A 62 -22.67 -2.82 -16.30
N GLU A 63 -23.18 -3.43 -15.23
CA GLU A 63 -22.52 -3.44 -13.92
C GLU A 63 -21.15 -4.13 -13.98
N MET A 64 -21.04 -5.25 -14.70
CA MET A 64 -19.78 -5.96 -14.90
C MET A 64 -18.76 -5.13 -15.71
N GLU A 65 -19.22 -4.40 -16.72
CA GLU A 65 -18.37 -3.48 -17.48
C GLU A 65 -17.88 -2.32 -16.63
N GLU A 66 -18.75 -1.72 -15.81
CA GLU A 66 -18.38 -0.65 -14.88
C GLU A 66 -17.36 -1.15 -13.86
N LYS A 67 -17.60 -2.30 -13.24
CA LYS A 67 -16.65 -2.95 -12.33
C LYS A 67 -15.29 -3.18 -13.01
N THR A 68 -15.29 -3.63 -14.26
CA THR A 68 -14.06 -3.83 -15.04
C THR A 68 -13.33 -2.49 -15.28
N ARG A 69 -14.06 -1.41 -15.58
CA ARG A 69 -13.47 -0.07 -15.74
C ARG A 69 -12.87 0.45 -14.43
N LEU A 70 -13.55 0.28 -13.31
CA LEU A 70 -13.01 0.65 -11.99
C LEU A 70 -11.75 -0.16 -11.65
N ILE A 71 -11.74 -1.47 -11.92
CA ILE A 71 -10.57 -2.32 -11.71
C ILE A 71 -9.38 -1.78 -12.50
N ASN A 72 -9.57 -1.46 -13.78
CA ASN A 72 -8.49 -0.91 -14.62
C ASN A 72 -7.97 0.43 -14.09
N GLN A 73 -8.85 1.33 -13.66
CA GLN A 73 -8.44 2.60 -13.06
C GLN A 73 -7.63 2.38 -11.77
N VAL A 74 -8.04 1.44 -10.92
CA VAL A 74 -7.31 1.09 -9.70
C VAL A 74 -5.93 0.53 -10.05
N LEU A 75 -5.82 -0.35 -11.06
CA LEU A 75 -4.55 -0.91 -11.49
C LEU A 75 -3.59 0.17 -12.04
N GLU A 76 -4.08 1.10 -12.85
CA GLU A 76 -3.28 2.23 -13.36
C GLU A 76 -2.78 3.12 -12.22
N LEU A 77 -3.64 3.42 -11.24
CA LEU A 77 -3.25 4.19 -10.06
C LEU A 77 -2.22 3.46 -9.21
N GLN A 78 -2.37 2.14 -9.02
CA GLN A 78 -1.40 1.33 -8.29
C GLN A 78 -0.02 1.36 -8.97
N HIS A 79 0.04 1.16 -10.29
CA HIS A 79 1.29 1.27 -11.04
C HIS A 79 1.93 2.66 -10.90
N THR A 80 1.13 3.72 -11.03
CA THR A 80 1.63 5.10 -10.90
C THR A 80 2.17 5.36 -9.48
N LEU A 81 1.50 4.82 -8.46
CA LEU A 81 1.93 4.95 -7.07
C LEU A 81 3.22 4.19 -6.80
N GLU A 82 3.36 2.97 -7.35
CA GLU A 82 4.58 2.17 -7.26
C GLU A 82 5.78 2.88 -7.88
N ASP A 83 5.62 3.41 -9.10
CA ASP A 83 6.65 4.20 -9.78
C ASP A 83 7.07 5.43 -8.95
N LEU A 84 6.09 6.13 -8.38
CA LEU A 84 6.36 7.29 -7.53
C LEU A 84 7.09 6.88 -6.26
N SER A 85 6.72 5.77 -5.62
CA SER A 85 7.38 5.23 -4.44
C SER A 85 8.84 4.91 -4.73
N ALA A 86 9.12 4.19 -5.82
CA ALA A 86 10.47 3.84 -6.24
C ALA A 86 11.33 5.10 -6.49
N ARG A 87 10.75 6.13 -7.13
CA ARG A 87 11.43 7.41 -7.34
C ARG A 87 11.71 8.15 -6.03
N VAL A 88 10.80 8.11 -5.06
CA VAL A 88 11.00 8.71 -3.74
C VAL A 88 12.16 8.02 -3.02
N ASP A 89 12.24 6.70 -3.09
CA ASP A 89 13.32 5.96 -2.45
C ASP A 89 14.68 6.23 -3.10
N ALA A 90 14.74 6.33 -4.43
CA ALA A 90 15.95 6.75 -5.14
C ALA A 90 16.42 8.16 -4.71
N VAL A 91 15.50 9.11 -4.58
CA VAL A 91 15.81 10.47 -4.12
C VAL A 91 16.29 10.48 -2.67
N LYS A 92 15.70 9.66 -1.79
CA LYS A 92 16.17 9.51 -0.40
C LYS A 92 17.58 8.96 -0.35
N GLU A 93 17.89 7.94 -1.15
CA GLU A 93 19.22 7.34 -1.22
C GLU A 93 20.28 8.37 -1.67
N GLU A 94 20.00 9.11 -2.74
CA GLU A 94 20.88 10.19 -3.22
C GLU A 94 21.07 11.27 -2.14
N ASN A 95 20.01 11.65 -1.44
CA ASN A 95 20.09 12.63 -0.36
C ASN A 95 20.99 12.15 0.80
N LEU A 96 20.90 10.88 1.18
CA LEU A 96 21.75 10.30 2.21
C LEU A 96 23.22 10.28 1.78
N LYS A 97 23.49 9.93 0.53
CA LYS A 97 24.84 9.97 -0.05
C LYS A 97 25.42 11.39 0.02
N LEU A 98 24.67 12.39 -0.43
CA LEU A 98 25.09 13.80 -0.39
C LEU A 98 25.30 14.30 1.05
N LYS A 99 24.45 13.90 2.01
CA LYS A 99 24.65 14.23 3.43
C LYS A 99 25.95 13.65 3.96
N SER A 100 26.26 12.39 3.63
CA SER A 100 27.50 11.75 4.06
C SER A 100 28.74 12.41 3.47
N GLU A 101 28.70 12.79 2.18
CA GLU A 101 29.81 13.50 1.52
C GLU A 101 30.02 14.90 2.13
N ASN A 102 28.93 15.64 2.32
CA ASN A 102 28.97 16.95 2.97
C ASN A 102 29.49 16.88 4.41
N GLN A 103 29.18 15.81 5.15
CA GLN A 103 29.75 15.60 6.48
C GLN A 103 31.26 15.43 6.43
N VAL A 104 31.76 14.61 5.51
CA VAL A 104 33.21 14.39 5.31
C VAL A 104 33.91 15.69 4.90
N LEU A 105 33.34 16.42 3.93
CA LEU A 105 33.86 17.71 3.49
C LEU A 105 33.83 18.76 4.61
N GLY A 106 32.75 18.81 5.39
CA GLY A 106 32.62 19.69 6.55
C GLY A 106 33.72 19.45 7.58
N GLN A 107 33.99 18.18 7.92
CA GLN A 107 35.07 17.82 8.84
C GLN A 107 36.44 18.20 8.27
N TYR A 108 36.67 17.98 6.97
CA TYR A 108 37.92 18.37 6.33
C TYR A 108 38.17 19.89 6.43
N ILE A 109 37.15 20.70 6.19
CA ILE A 109 37.23 22.16 6.33
C ILE A 109 37.48 22.54 7.79
N GLU A 110 36.78 21.95 8.75
CA GLU A 110 36.97 22.21 10.18
C GLU A 110 38.40 21.89 10.62
N ASN A 111 38.95 20.76 10.16
CA ASN A 111 40.32 20.36 10.46
C ASN A 111 41.33 21.36 9.88
N LEU A 112 41.11 21.84 8.66
CA LEU A 112 41.97 22.85 8.05
C LEU A 112 41.90 24.19 8.78
N MET A 113 40.70 24.65 9.16
CA MET A 113 40.52 25.87 9.93
C MET A 113 41.18 25.78 11.31
N SER A 114 41.09 24.61 11.97
CA SER A 114 41.68 24.40 13.29
C SER A 114 43.20 24.24 13.27
N ALA A 115 43.74 23.60 12.23
CA ALA A 115 45.19 23.40 12.08
C ALA A 115 45.92 24.63 11.52
N SER A 116 45.23 25.49 10.78
CA SER A 116 45.81 26.70 10.22
C SER A 116 45.71 27.87 11.20
N SER A 117 46.87 28.37 11.63
CA SER A 117 46.98 29.52 12.53
C SER A 117 46.32 30.80 12.00
N VAL A 118 46.04 30.90 10.70
CA VAL A 118 45.38 32.05 10.06
C VAL A 118 43.90 32.16 10.41
N PHE A 119 43.24 31.06 10.78
CA PHE A 119 41.81 31.04 11.09
C PHE A 119 41.50 30.98 12.58
N GLN A 120 42.52 31.08 13.45
CA GLN A 120 42.26 31.19 14.89
C GLN A 120 41.50 32.49 15.17
N THR A 121 40.32 32.35 15.77
CA THR A 121 39.60 33.47 16.35
C THR A 121 40.56 34.20 17.28
N THR A 122 40.81 35.49 17.03
CA THR A 122 41.40 36.34 18.05
C THR A 122 40.34 36.50 19.14
N ASP A 123 40.22 35.50 20.00
CA ASP A 123 39.55 35.62 21.29
C ASP A 123 40.35 36.64 22.09
N THR A 124 40.08 37.93 21.85
CA THR A 124 40.48 38.99 22.75
C THR A 124 39.68 38.78 24.02
N LYS A 125 40.21 37.92 24.90
CA LYS A 125 39.73 37.70 26.26
C LYS A 125 39.51 39.07 26.89
N SER A 126 38.25 39.51 26.96
CA SER A 126 37.83 40.60 27.82
C SER A 126 37.92 40.13 29.27
N LYS A 127 39.15 40.03 29.78
CA LYS A 127 39.43 39.85 31.20
C LYS A 127 39.52 41.25 31.81
N ARG A 128 38.38 41.87 32.11
CA ARG A 128 38.34 43.01 33.02
C ARG A 128 38.08 42.49 34.43
N LYS A 129 39.01 42.89 35.29
CA LYS A 129 39.21 42.54 36.69
C LYS A 129 38.39 43.46 37.57
#